data_AF-A0A377VTM6-F1
#
_entry.id   AF-A0A377VTM6-F1
#
_cell.length_a   1.000
_cell.length_b   1.000
_cell.length_c   1.000
_cell.angle_alpha   90.00
_cell.angle_beta   90.00
_cell.angle_gamma   90.00
#
_symmetry.space_group_name_H-M   'P 1'
#
loop_
_entity.id
_entity.type
_entity.pdbx_description
1 polymer ?
#
loop_
_entity_poly.entity_id
_entity_poly.type
_entity_poly.pdbx_seq_one_letter_code
_entity_poly.pdbx_strand_id
1 'polypeptide(L)'
;MWLGEQITERGIGNGISIIIFAGIVAGLPPAIAHTIEQARQGDLHFLLLLLVAVLVFAVTFFVVFVERGQRRIVVNYAKRQQGRRVYAAQSTHLPLKVNMAGVIPAIFASSIILFPATITSWFGGGTGWNWLTTISLYLQPGQPLYVLLYASAIIFFCFFYTALVFNPRETADNLKKSGAFVPGIRPGEQTAKYIDKVMTRLTLVGALYITFICLIPEFMRDAMKVPFYFGGPRCLSLLS
;
A
#
# COMPACT_ATOMS: atom_id res chain seq x y z
N MET A 1 9.69 15.30 12.49
CA MET A 1 10.81 14.34 12.46
C MET A 1 11.19 13.91 13.87
N TRP A 2 11.71 14.81 14.72
CA TRP A 2 12.00 14.55 16.14
C TRP A 2 10.86 13.84 16.89
N LEU A 3 9.63 14.34 16.74
CA LEU A 3 8.44 13.75 17.37
C LEU A 3 8.16 12.32 16.87
N GLY A 4 8.46 12.03 15.60
CA GLY A 4 8.32 10.68 15.02
C GLY A 4 9.38 9.70 15.51
N GLU A 5 10.62 10.16 15.72
CA GLU A 5 11.69 9.38 16.33
C GLU A 5 11.38 9.07 17.79
N GLN A 6 10.89 10.05 18.56
CA GLN A 6 10.45 9.85 19.94
C GLN A 6 9.30 8.83 20.06
N ILE A 7 8.33 8.88 19.14
CA ILE A 7 7.26 7.86 19.07
C ILE A 7 7.82 6.49 18.72
N THR A 8 8.85 6.41 17.88
CA THR A 8 9.46 5.12 17.51
C THR A 8 10.23 4.50 18.68
N GLU A 9 10.92 5.32 19.48
CA GLU A 9 11.70 4.85 20.62
C GLU A 9 10.86 4.48 21.85
N ARG A 10 9.80 5.26 22.13
CA ARG A 10 9.01 5.15 23.37
C ARG A 10 7.58 4.65 23.16
N GLY A 11 7.14 4.58 21.91
CA GLY A 11 5.78 4.20 21.52
C GLY A 11 5.73 2.83 20.85
N ILE A 12 4.69 2.64 20.03
CA ILE A 12 4.40 1.37 19.37
C ILE A 12 4.62 1.54 17.86
N GLY A 13 5.42 0.67 17.24
CA GLY A 13 5.58 0.65 15.78
C GLY A 13 6.46 1.78 15.23
N ASN A 14 6.23 2.14 13.96
CA ASN A 14 6.99 3.17 13.26
C ASN A 14 6.34 4.55 13.45
N GLY A 15 6.99 5.44 14.20
CA GLY A 15 6.42 6.75 14.55
C GLY A 15 6.18 7.68 13.36
N ILE A 16 6.94 7.56 12.27
CA ILE A 16 6.67 8.31 11.04
C ILE A 16 5.34 7.87 10.42
N SER A 17 5.06 6.56 10.42
CA SER A 17 3.80 6.03 9.88
C SER A 17 2.59 6.48 10.71
N ILE A 18 2.72 6.51 12.05
CA ILE A 18 1.66 6.98 12.95
C ILE A 18 1.34 8.46 12.73
N ILE A 19 2.35 9.30 12.52
CA ILE A 19 2.13 10.74 12.25
C ILE A 19 1.35 10.92 10.94
N ILE A 20 1.72 10.19 9.89
CA ILE A 20 1.03 10.25 8.60
C ILE A 20 -0.43 9.77 8.75
N PHE A 21 -0.62 8.65 9.44
CA PHE A 21 -1.95 8.10 9.73
C PHE A 21 -2.82 9.11 10.49
N ALA A 22 -2.31 9.67 11.60
CA ALA A 22 -3.02 10.64 12.41
C ALA A 22 -3.39 11.90 11.62
N GLY A 23 -2.49 12.37 10.74
CA GLY A 23 -2.75 13.51 9.85
C GLY A 23 -3.88 13.25 8.86
N ILE A 24 -3.98 12.03 8.32
CA ILE A 24 -5.07 11.64 7.42
C ILE A 24 -6.39 11.50 8.19
N VAL A 25 -6.37 10.84 9.35
CA VAL A 25 -7.54 10.66 10.22
C VAL A 25 -8.09 12.00 10.69
N ALA A 26 -7.23 12.96 11.04
CA ALA A 26 -7.65 14.30 11.46
C ALA A 26 -8.41 15.07 10.35
N GLY A 27 -8.21 14.72 9.08
CA GLY A 27 -8.91 15.32 7.94
C GLY A 27 -10.31 14.75 7.68
N LEU A 28 -10.69 13.62 8.29
CA LEU A 28 -11.99 12.96 8.09
C LEU A 28 -13.17 13.70 8.76
N PRO A 29 -13.09 14.10 10.05
CA PRO A 29 -14.19 14.78 10.73
C PRO A 29 -14.74 16.01 10.00
N PRO A 30 -13.92 16.97 9.52
CA PRO A 30 -14.43 18.13 8.80
C PRO A 30 -15.03 17.76 7.44
N ALA A 31 -14.50 16.74 6.75
CA ALA A 31 -15.07 16.28 5.48
C ALA A 31 -16.47 15.67 5.66
N ILE A 32 -16.67 14.89 6.74
CA ILE A 32 -17.99 14.33 7.09
C ILE A 32 -18.96 15.45 7.48
N ALA A 33 -18.51 16.42 8.29
CA ALA A 33 -19.33 17.57 8.68
C ALA A 33 -19.82 18.37 7.46
N HIS A 34 -18.92 18.70 6.52
CA HIS A 34 -19.29 19.37 5.27
C HIS A 34 -20.27 18.57 4.42
N THR A 35 -20.07 17.25 4.33
CA THR A 35 -20.99 16.38 3.56
C THR A 35 -22.40 16.35 4.19
N ILE A 36 -22.48 16.34 5.52
CA ILE A 36 -23.77 16.39 6.26
C ILE A 36 -24.45 17.75 6.08
N GLU A 37 -23.70 18.85 6.12
CA GLU A 37 -24.24 20.20 5.88
C GLU A 37 -24.78 20.35 4.45
N GLN A 38 -24.03 19.88 3.45
CA GLN A 38 -24.47 19.88 2.05
C GLN A 38 -25.70 18.99 1.82
N ALA A 39 -25.79 17.85 2.52
CA ALA A 39 -26.97 17.00 2.49
C ALA A 39 -28.20 17.66 3.15
N ARG A 40 -28.00 18.45 4.21
CA ARG A 40 -29.08 19.24 4.86
C ARG A 40 -29.56 20.39 4.00
N GLN A 41 -28.66 21.03 3.24
CA GLN A 41 -28.98 22.14 2.35
C GLN A 41 -29.69 21.69 1.05
N GLY A 42 -29.72 20.39 0.76
CA GLY A 42 -30.39 19.83 -0.42
C GLY A 42 -29.58 19.93 -1.72
N ASP A 43 -28.37 20.48 -1.67
CA ASP A 43 -27.46 20.59 -2.82
C ASP A 43 -26.93 19.23 -3.30
N LEU A 44 -26.91 18.23 -2.41
CA LEU A 44 -26.56 16.86 -2.76
C LEU A 44 -27.79 15.95 -2.74
N HIS A 45 -28.08 15.31 -3.87
CA HIS A 45 -29.11 14.28 -3.95
C HIS A 45 -28.79 13.14 -2.96
N PHE A 46 -29.75 12.81 -2.10
CA PHE A 46 -29.64 11.71 -1.12
C PHE A 46 -29.18 10.39 -1.76
N LEU A 47 -29.60 10.13 -3.00
CA LEU A 47 -29.21 8.96 -3.78
C LEU A 47 -27.70 8.94 -4.12
N LEU A 48 -27.09 10.09 -4.39
CA LEU A 48 -25.66 10.21 -4.66
C LEU A 48 -24.85 9.95 -3.38
N LEU A 49 -25.29 10.50 -2.24
CA LEU A 49 -24.64 10.27 -0.95
C LEU A 49 -24.67 8.79 -0.55
N LEU A 50 -25.81 8.12 -0.74
CA LEU A 50 -25.95 6.69 -0.49
C LEU A 50 -25.04 5.86 -1.40
N LEU A 51 -24.98 6.19 -2.69
CA LEU A 51 -24.09 5.52 -3.65
C LEU A 51 -22.61 5.68 -3.25
N VAL A 52 -22.20 6.87 -2.81
CA VAL A 52 -20.84 7.13 -2.32
C VAL A 52 -20.54 6.32 -1.07
N ALA A 53 -21.44 6.28 -0.09
CA ALA A 53 -21.25 5.51 1.14
C ALA A 53 -21.10 4.01 0.87
N VAL A 54 -21.95 3.45 -0.01
CA VAL A 54 -21.86 2.05 -0.44
C VAL A 54 -20.55 1.77 -1.16
N LEU A 55 -20.10 2.69 -2.03
CA LEU A 55 -18.87 2.51 -2.77
C LEU A 55 -17.63 2.56 -1.86
N VAL A 56 -17.57 3.51 -0.92
CA VAL A 56 -16.50 3.56 0.09
C VAL A 56 -16.48 2.26 0.88
N PHE A 57 -17.63 1.80 1.37
CA PHE A 57 -17.72 0.53 2.09
C PHE A 57 -17.26 -0.66 1.24
N ALA A 58 -17.67 -0.72 -0.03
CA ALA A 58 -17.30 -1.79 -0.96
C ALA A 58 -15.79 -1.81 -1.24
N VAL A 59 -15.17 -0.64 -1.47
CA VAL A 59 -13.72 -0.52 -1.66
C VAL A 59 -12.99 -0.92 -0.40
N THR A 60 -13.42 -0.45 0.77
CA THR A 60 -12.83 -0.84 2.06
C THR A 60 -12.94 -2.33 2.32
N PHE A 61 -14.12 -2.93 2.09
CA PHE A 61 -14.33 -4.36 2.23
C PHE A 61 -13.42 -5.16 1.28
N PHE A 62 -13.35 -4.74 0.02
CA PHE A 62 -12.47 -5.35 -0.97
C PHE A 62 -11.00 -5.27 -0.56
N VAL A 63 -10.57 -4.13 -0.01
CA VAL A 63 -9.21 -3.93 0.49
C VAL A 63 -8.89 -4.92 1.61
N VAL A 64 -9.74 -4.96 2.65
CA VAL A 64 -9.56 -5.86 3.78
C VAL A 64 -9.57 -7.31 3.33
N PHE A 65 -10.44 -7.68 2.38
CA PHE A 65 -10.51 -9.03 1.85
C PHE A 65 -9.18 -9.45 1.19
N VAL A 66 -8.60 -8.58 0.35
CA VAL A 66 -7.33 -8.84 -0.32
C VAL A 66 -6.16 -8.86 0.66
N GLU A 67 -6.13 -7.95 1.64
CA GLU A 67 -5.08 -7.89 2.66
C GLU A 67 -5.11 -9.07 3.63
N ARG A 68 -6.29 -9.62 3.92
CA ARG A 68 -6.45 -10.87 4.67
C ARG A 68 -6.04 -12.09 3.84
N GLY A 69 -5.92 -11.95 2.53
CA GLY A 69 -5.36 -12.94 1.62
C GLY A 69 -3.91 -13.24 1.95
N GLN A 70 -3.65 -14.50 2.30
CA GLN A 70 -2.30 -15.01 2.54
C GLN A 70 -2.04 -16.24 1.67
N ARG A 71 -0.91 -16.24 0.99
CA ARG A 71 -0.40 -17.42 0.31
C ARG A 71 0.39 -18.25 1.32
N ARG A 72 -0.14 -19.40 1.69
CA ARG A 72 0.48 -20.32 2.64
C ARG A 72 1.43 -21.26 1.90
N ILE A 73 2.73 -21.16 2.15
CA ILE A 73 3.71 -22.15 1.71
C ILE A 73 3.84 -23.18 2.82
N VAL A 74 3.53 -24.45 2.55
CA VAL A 74 3.68 -25.53 3.53
C VAL A 74 5.16 -25.81 3.75
N VAL A 75 5.56 -25.85 5.02
CA VAL A 75 6.92 -26.16 5.47
C VAL A 75 6.83 -27.31 6.45
N ASN A 76 7.63 -28.35 6.21
CA ASN A 76 7.70 -29.49 7.11
C ASN A 76 8.95 -29.38 7.96
N TYR A 77 8.82 -29.59 9.27
CA TYR A 77 9.96 -29.72 10.16
C TYR A 77 10.50 -31.14 10.10
N ALA A 78 11.80 -31.26 9.86
CA ALA A 78 12.50 -32.52 9.93
C ALA A 78 12.39 -33.06 11.37
N LYS A 79 11.90 -34.29 11.45
CA LYS A 79 11.74 -35.05 12.69
C LYS A 79 13.06 -35.13 13.45
N ARG A 80 13.15 -34.47 14.61
CA ARG A 80 14.28 -34.65 15.54
C ARG A 80 13.93 -35.80 16.48
N GLN A 81 14.58 -36.94 16.29
CA GLN A 81 14.47 -38.08 17.20
C GLN A 81 15.57 -37.94 18.26
N GLN A 82 15.17 -37.68 19.51
CA GLN A 82 16.07 -37.71 20.66
C GLN A 82 15.69 -38.90 21.54
N GLY A 83 16.51 -39.96 21.51
CA GLY A 83 16.22 -41.23 22.19
C GLY A 83 15.16 -42.09 21.48
N ARG A 84 14.30 -42.76 22.26
CA ARG A 84 13.31 -43.75 21.78
C ARG A 84 11.92 -43.16 21.51
N ARG A 85 11.74 -41.85 21.71
CA ARG A 85 10.49 -41.14 21.43
C ARG A 85 10.59 -40.35 20.14
N VAL A 86 9.72 -40.72 19.22
CA VAL A 86 9.49 -40.03 17.95
C VAL A 86 8.58 -38.84 18.25
N TYR A 87 9.10 -37.61 18.14
CA TYR A 87 8.23 -36.43 18.02
C TYR A 87 7.66 -36.38 16.60
N ALA A 88 6.35 -36.18 16.48
CA ALA A 88 5.64 -36.19 15.21
C ALA A 88 6.19 -35.09 14.28
N ALA A 89 6.22 -35.39 12.97
CA ALA A 89 6.52 -34.38 11.96
C ALA A 89 5.40 -33.33 11.98
N GLN A 90 5.73 -32.11 12.42
CA GLN A 90 4.78 -31.01 12.43
C GLN A 90 4.87 -30.26 11.10
N SER A 91 3.74 -30.16 10.41
CA SER A 91 3.60 -29.31 9.23
C SER A 91 3.16 -27.92 9.68
N THR A 92 3.94 -26.90 9.32
CA THR A 92 3.61 -25.50 9.52
C THR A 92 3.44 -24.83 8.15
N HIS A 93 2.89 -23.63 8.13
CA HIS A 93 2.88 -22.80 6.93
C HIS A 93 3.69 -21.53 7.16
N LEU A 94 4.47 -21.12 6.17
CA LEU A 94 5.03 -19.78 6.09
C LEU A 94 3.99 -18.89 5.41
N PRO A 95 3.33 -17.98 6.14
CA PRO A 95 2.33 -17.09 5.56
C PRO A 95 3.02 -15.96 4.80
N LEU A 96 2.84 -15.90 3.49
CA LEU A 96 3.22 -14.74 2.68
C LEU A 96 1.98 -13.91 2.40
N LYS A 97 1.95 -12.67 2.90
CA LYS A 97 0.87 -11.71 2.61
C LYS A 97 0.95 -11.26 1.14
N VAL A 98 -0.20 -10.93 0.54
CA VAL A 98 -0.28 -10.39 -0.82
C VAL A 98 0.49 -9.07 -0.93
N ASN A 99 0.37 -8.22 0.09
CA ASN A 99 1.12 -6.98 0.19
C ASN A 99 2.03 -7.01 1.42
N MET A 100 3.33 -7.21 1.19
CA MET A 100 4.36 -7.17 2.24
C MET A 100 4.79 -5.73 2.56
N ALA A 101 4.61 -4.81 1.61
CA ALA A 101 5.06 -3.43 1.69
C ALA A 101 4.04 -2.49 2.35
N GLY A 102 2.80 -2.95 2.52
CA GLY A 102 1.71 -2.13 3.06
C GLY A 102 1.44 -0.91 2.18
N VAL A 103 1.21 0.24 2.82
CA VAL A 103 0.78 1.48 2.17
C VAL A 103 1.94 2.44 1.88
N ILE A 104 3.11 2.15 2.46
CA ILE A 104 4.30 2.99 2.37
C ILE A 104 4.69 3.30 0.90
N PRO A 105 4.69 2.34 -0.05
CA PRO A 105 4.98 2.63 -1.45
C PRO A 105 4.04 3.64 -2.10
N ALA A 106 2.74 3.57 -1.79
CA ALA A 106 1.75 4.49 -2.34
C ALA A 106 1.95 5.92 -1.82
N ILE A 107 2.32 6.05 -0.55
CA ILE A 107 2.67 7.33 0.08
C ILE A 107 3.92 7.91 -0.60
N PHE A 108 5.00 7.13 -0.74
CA PHE A 108 6.22 7.60 -1.40
C PHE A 108 5.96 8.05 -2.85
N ALA A 109 5.18 7.29 -3.61
CA ALA A 109 4.79 7.67 -4.96
C ALA A 109 4.04 9.01 -4.97
N SER A 110 3.11 9.22 -4.04
CA SER A 110 2.38 10.50 -3.94
C SER A 110 3.28 11.69 -3.58
N SER A 111 4.23 11.50 -2.65
CA SER A 111 5.17 12.54 -2.23
C SER A 111 6.10 12.97 -3.37
N ILE A 112 6.57 12.03 -4.18
CA ILE A 112 7.44 12.33 -5.33
C ILE A 112 6.73 13.12 -6.40
N ILE A 113 5.44 12.89 -6.61
CA ILE A 113 4.67 13.60 -7.64
C ILE A 113 4.23 14.98 -7.15
N LEU A 114 3.92 15.10 -5.86
CA LEU A 114 3.62 16.39 -5.24
C LEU A 114 4.83 17.32 -5.25
N PHE A 115 6.06 16.80 -5.21
CA PHE A 115 7.27 17.60 -5.12
C PHE A 115 7.50 18.54 -6.33
N PRO A 116 7.45 18.09 -7.60
CA PRO A 116 7.49 19.00 -8.75
C PRO A 116 6.28 19.94 -8.80
N ALA A 117 5.09 19.47 -8.38
CA ALA A 117 3.88 20.28 -8.38
C ALA A 117 3.98 21.48 -7.41
N THR A 118 4.59 21.29 -6.23
CA THR A 118 4.80 22.41 -5.29
C THR A 118 5.85 23.40 -5.78
N ILE A 119 6.96 22.92 -6.36
CA ILE A 119 7.99 23.79 -6.96
C ILE A 119 7.37 24.63 -8.08
N THR A 120 6.63 24.01 -8.99
CA THR A 120 5.98 24.72 -10.08
C THR A 120 4.91 25.70 -9.59
N SER A 121 4.18 25.38 -8.50
CA SER A 121 3.23 26.31 -7.89
C SER A 121 3.90 27.53 -7.25
N TRP A 122 5.11 27.41 -6.71
CA TRP A 122 5.83 28.52 -6.09
C TRP A 122 6.61 29.37 -7.10
N PHE A 123 7.19 28.75 -8.12
CA PHE A 123 8.06 29.41 -9.10
C PHE A 123 7.38 29.69 -10.45
N GLY A 124 6.21 29.10 -10.72
CA GLY A 124 5.51 29.19 -12.01
C GLY A 124 4.83 30.55 -12.28
N GLY A 125 4.80 31.46 -11.31
CA GLY A 125 4.36 32.85 -11.52
C GLY A 125 5.40 33.74 -12.20
N GLY A 126 6.65 33.28 -12.36
CA GLY A 126 7.73 34.04 -12.99
C GLY A 126 7.77 33.89 -14.51
N THR A 127 7.87 35.01 -15.22
CA THR A 127 8.07 35.10 -16.68
C THR A 127 9.41 34.45 -17.08
N GLY A 128 9.39 33.17 -17.48
CA GLY A 128 10.58 32.46 -17.97
C GLY A 128 10.52 30.94 -17.85
N TRP A 129 9.60 30.40 -17.05
CA TRP A 129 9.54 28.96 -16.73
C TRP A 129 8.34 28.26 -17.39
N ASN A 130 8.03 28.59 -18.64
CA ASN A 130 6.89 28.03 -19.40
C ASN A 130 6.95 26.49 -19.53
N TRP A 131 8.14 25.91 -19.53
CA TRP A 131 8.30 24.45 -19.52
C TRP A 131 7.88 23.83 -18.18
N LEU A 132 8.16 24.50 -17.06
CA LEU A 132 7.76 24.05 -15.72
C LEU A 132 6.25 24.14 -15.53
N THR A 133 5.61 25.20 -16.02
CA THR A 133 4.14 25.31 -15.99
C THR A 133 3.47 24.29 -16.91
N THR A 134 4.08 23.98 -18.05
CA THR A 134 3.64 22.89 -18.95
C THR A 134 3.71 21.52 -18.25
N ILE A 135 4.82 21.22 -17.57
CA ILE A 135 4.97 20.00 -16.76
C ILE A 135 3.92 19.97 -15.64
N SER A 136 3.71 21.08 -14.95
CA SER A 136 2.71 21.19 -13.87
C SER A 136 1.30 20.89 -14.38
N LEU A 137 0.92 21.41 -15.54
CA LEU A 137 -0.37 21.13 -16.19
C LEU A 137 -0.53 19.64 -16.50
N TYR A 138 0.52 18.99 -17.03
CA TYR A 138 0.50 17.55 -17.28
C TYR A 138 0.51 16.69 -16.01
N LEU A 139 1.00 17.23 -14.89
CA LEU A 139 1.01 16.62 -13.56
C LEU A 139 -0.22 16.98 -12.73
N GLN A 140 -1.22 17.65 -13.30
CA GLN A 140 -2.49 17.86 -12.61
C GLN A 140 -3.30 16.55 -12.55
N PRO A 141 -3.95 16.29 -11.40
CA PRO A 141 -4.91 15.18 -11.28
C PRO A 141 -5.97 15.27 -12.37
N GLY A 142 -6.27 14.14 -13.02
CA GLY A 142 -7.22 14.03 -14.12
C GLY A 142 -6.63 14.07 -15.54
N GLN A 143 -5.32 14.30 -15.68
CA GLN A 143 -4.63 14.06 -16.95
C GLN A 143 -4.20 12.59 -17.08
N PRO A 144 -4.33 11.96 -18.27
CA PRO A 144 -3.90 10.57 -18.46
C PRO A 144 -2.38 10.38 -18.28
N LEU A 145 -1.58 11.43 -18.50
CA LEU A 145 -0.14 11.39 -18.25
C LEU A 145 0.16 11.27 -16.75
N TYR A 146 -0.54 12.04 -15.91
CA TYR A 146 -0.41 11.97 -14.46
C TYR A 146 -0.73 10.55 -13.96
N VAL A 147 -1.86 10.00 -14.40
CA VAL A 147 -2.31 8.63 -14.07
C VAL A 147 -1.24 7.59 -14.42
N LEU A 148 -0.64 7.69 -15.61
CA LEU A 148 0.37 6.74 -16.07
C LEU A 148 1.68 6.86 -15.27
N LEU A 149 2.13 8.09 -15.02
CA LEU A 149 3.34 8.36 -14.24
C LEU A 149 3.14 7.94 -12.77
N TYR A 150 1.95 8.18 -12.21
CA TYR A 150 1.59 7.76 -10.87
C TYR A 150 1.49 6.24 -10.74
N ALA A 151 0.82 5.58 -11.69
CA ALA A 151 0.70 4.12 -11.72
C ALA A 151 2.08 3.45 -11.80
N SER A 152 2.95 3.93 -12.70
CA SER A 152 4.31 3.39 -12.84
C SER A 152 5.16 3.64 -11.60
N ALA A 153 5.06 4.81 -10.96
CA ALA A 153 5.73 5.11 -9.70
C ALA A 153 5.28 4.17 -8.58
N ILE A 154 3.97 3.94 -8.40
CA ILE A 154 3.46 3.00 -7.39
C ILE A 154 4.03 1.60 -7.61
N ILE A 155 3.98 1.09 -8.84
CA ILE A 155 4.48 -0.25 -9.16
C ILE A 155 5.97 -0.34 -8.85
N PHE A 156 6.75 0.66 -9.29
CA PHE A 156 8.18 0.72 -9.03
C PHE A 156 8.50 0.72 -7.53
N PHE A 157 7.86 1.59 -6.74
CA PHE A 157 8.09 1.66 -5.30
C PHE A 157 7.62 0.41 -4.56
N CYS A 158 6.57 -0.26 -5.03
CA CYS A 158 6.10 -1.50 -4.42
C CYS A 158 7.13 -2.63 -4.59
N PHE A 159 7.71 -2.77 -5.78
CA PHE A 159 8.80 -3.72 -6.02
C PHE A 159 10.08 -3.35 -5.27
N PHE A 160 10.49 -2.08 -5.34
CA PHE A 160 11.70 -1.59 -4.70
C PHE A 160 11.65 -1.75 -3.18
N TYR A 161 10.55 -1.36 -2.54
CA TYR A 161 10.41 -1.47 -1.09
C TYR A 161 10.31 -2.92 -0.63
N THR A 162 9.58 -3.78 -1.36
CA THR A 162 9.48 -5.20 -1.01
C THR A 162 10.85 -5.89 -1.08
N ALA A 163 11.66 -5.56 -2.10
CA ALA A 163 13.00 -6.12 -2.26
C ALA A 163 13.99 -5.64 -1.17
N LEU A 164 13.81 -4.42 -0.65
CA LEU A 164 14.64 -3.90 0.46
C LEU A 164 14.30 -4.56 1.80
N VAL A 165 13.01 -4.79 2.07
CA VAL A 165 12.55 -5.31 3.37
C VAL A 165 12.70 -6.82 3.47
N PHE A 166 12.45 -7.56 2.39
CA PHE A 166 12.43 -9.01 2.45
C PHE A 166 13.66 -9.63 1.77
N ASN A 167 14.46 -10.36 2.54
CA ASN A 167 15.57 -11.13 2.03
C ASN A 167 15.20 -12.63 1.91
N PRO A 168 14.98 -13.15 0.67
CA PRO A 168 14.60 -14.56 0.47
C PRO A 168 15.72 -15.54 0.82
N ARG A 169 16.99 -15.12 0.70
CA ARG A 169 18.15 -15.96 1.06
C ARG A 169 18.22 -16.16 2.57
N GLU A 170 18.12 -15.07 3.32
CA GLU A 170 18.13 -15.13 4.78
C GLU A 170 16.95 -15.95 5.32
N THR A 171 15.75 -15.77 4.74
CA THR A 171 14.58 -16.57 5.11
C THR A 171 14.81 -18.06 4.83
N ALA A 172 15.38 -18.42 3.67
CA ALA A 172 15.70 -19.81 3.34
C ALA A 172 16.77 -20.41 4.28
N ASP A 173 17.79 -19.64 4.65
CA ASP A 173 18.80 -20.08 5.61
C ASP A 173 18.23 -20.23 7.02
N ASN A 174 17.32 -19.35 7.45
CA ASN A 174 16.62 -19.49 8.73
C ASN A 174 15.71 -20.72 8.77
N LEU A 175 15.03 -21.05 7.66
CA LEU A 175 14.28 -22.30 7.53
C LEU A 175 15.21 -23.52 7.65
N LYS A 176 16.34 -23.50 6.95
CA LYS A 176 17.35 -24.57 7.00
C LYS A 176 17.93 -24.75 8.41
N LYS A 177 18.29 -23.65 9.10
CA LYS A 177 18.78 -23.66 10.49
C LYS A 177 17.74 -24.21 11.48
N SER A 178 16.47 -23.92 11.24
CA SER A 178 15.34 -24.41 12.05
C SER A 178 14.97 -25.88 11.77
N GLY A 179 15.68 -26.56 10.86
CA GLY A 179 15.35 -27.91 10.42
C GLY A 179 14.07 -27.99 9.58
N ALA A 180 13.58 -26.84 9.08
CA ALA A 180 12.37 -26.73 8.29
C ALA A 180 12.71 -26.77 6.80
N PHE A 181 11.93 -27.49 6.00
CA PHE A 181 12.14 -27.56 4.56
C PHE A 181 10.80 -27.50 3.80
N VAL A 182 10.85 -26.92 2.60
CA VAL A 182 9.71 -26.91 1.70
C VAL A 182 9.69 -28.24 0.93
N PRO A 183 8.59 -29.02 0.98
CA PRO A 183 8.50 -30.30 0.29
C PRO A 183 8.80 -30.15 -1.21
N GLY A 184 9.66 -31.01 -1.75
CA GLY A 184 10.01 -31.04 -3.17
C GLY A 184 11.12 -30.06 -3.59
N ILE A 185 11.66 -29.24 -2.70
CA ILE A 185 12.72 -28.27 -3.01
C ILE A 185 13.92 -28.49 -2.08
N ARG A 186 15.14 -28.45 -2.65
CA ARG A 186 16.37 -28.64 -1.88
C ARG A 186 16.59 -27.43 -0.92
N PRO A 187 16.87 -27.66 0.38
CA PRO A 187 17.15 -26.58 1.33
C PRO A 187 18.35 -25.71 0.92
N GLY A 188 18.28 -24.40 1.17
CA GLY A 188 19.31 -23.41 0.80
C GLY A 188 18.92 -22.64 -0.47
N GLU A 189 19.85 -22.51 -1.43
CA GLU A 189 19.70 -21.63 -2.61
C GLU A 189 18.46 -21.94 -3.46
N GLN A 190 18.06 -23.21 -3.59
CA GLN A 190 16.85 -23.58 -4.35
C GLN A 190 15.56 -23.14 -3.62
N THR A 191 15.57 -23.17 -2.28
CA THR A 191 14.46 -22.64 -1.48
C THR A 191 14.39 -21.13 -1.58
N ALA A 192 15.54 -20.44 -1.56
CA ALA A 192 15.60 -18.99 -1.75
C ALA A 192 15.03 -18.57 -3.12
N LYS A 193 15.45 -19.21 -4.21
CA LYS A 193 14.93 -18.95 -5.56
C LYS A 193 13.43 -19.22 -5.69
N TYR A 194 12.92 -20.24 -5.01
CA TYR A 194 11.50 -20.55 -5.01
C TYR A 194 10.69 -19.47 -4.27
N ILE A 195 11.12 -19.08 -3.06
CA ILE A 195 10.47 -18.03 -2.28
C ILE A 195 10.50 -16.71 -3.04
N ASP A 196 11.64 -16.36 -3.63
CA ASP A 196 11.81 -15.16 -4.46
C ASP A 196 10.81 -15.15 -5.63
N LYS A 197 10.77 -16.20 -6.44
CA LYS A 197 9.81 -16.32 -7.56
C LYS A 197 8.35 -16.21 -7.12
N VAL A 198 8.01 -16.80 -5.98
CA VAL A 198 6.65 -16.71 -5.40
C VAL A 198 6.35 -15.29 -4.96
N MET A 199 7.32 -14.63 -4.33
CA MET A 199 7.22 -13.26 -3.86
C MET A 199 7.07 -12.27 -4.99
N THR A 200 7.92 -12.32 -6.02
CA THR A 200 7.83 -11.43 -7.19
C THR A 200 6.43 -11.49 -7.82
N ARG A 201 5.83 -12.68 -7.92
CA ARG A 201 4.47 -12.85 -8.46
C ARG A 201 3.39 -12.28 -7.53
N LEU A 202 3.53 -12.47 -6.22
CA LEU A 202 2.63 -11.88 -5.22
C LEU A 202 2.71 -10.36 -5.24
N THR A 203 3.93 -9.80 -5.22
CA THR A 203 4.18 -8.36 -5.27
C THR A 203 3.65 -7.75 -6.55
N LEU A 204 3.72 -8.45 -7.69
CA LEU A 204 3.13 -7.98 -8.94
C LEU A 204 1.60 -7.79 -8.81
N VAL A 205 0.90 -8.79 -8.26
CA VAL A 205 -0.55 -8.69 -8.02
C VAL A 205 -0.86 -7.61 -6.99
N GLY A 206 -0.08 -7.53 -5.91
CA GLY A 206 -0.23 -6.51 -4.87
C GLY A 206 -0.03 -5.09 -5.42
N ALA A 207 0.99 -4.86 -6.24
CA ALA A 207 1.28 -3.57 -6.86
C ALA A 207 0.14 -3.13 -7.79
N LEU A 208 -0.34 -4.02 -8.67
CA LEU A 208 -1.48 -3.73 -9.55
C LEU A 208 -2.74 -3.38 -8.77
N TYR A 209 -3.01 -4.12 -7.69
CA TYR A 209 -4.15 -3.87 -6.81
C TYR A 209 -4.05 -2.50 -6.09
N ILE A 210 -2.88 -2.15 -5.54
CA ILE A 210 -2.66 -0.84 -4.90
C ILE A 210 -2.83 0.28 -5.91
N THR A 211 -2.25 0.15 -7.10
CA THR A 211 -2.39 1.11 -8.19
C THR A 211 -3.87 1.30 -8.55
N PHE A 212 -4.64 0.22 -8.68
CA PHE A 212 -6.05 0.30 -9.00
C PHE A 212 -6.86 1.05 -7.92
N ILE A 213 -6.62 0.77 -6.65
CA ILE A 213 -7.30 1.47 -5.54
C ILE A 213 -6.93 2.94 -5.47
N CYS A 214 -5.67 3.28 -5.73
CA CYS A 214 -5.23 4.67 -5.77
C CYS A 214 -5.91 5.46 -6.89
N LEU A 215 -6.17 4.81 -8.03
CA LEU A 215 -6.78 5.40 -9.22
C LEU A 215 -8.31 5.54 -9.16
N ILE A 216 -9.01 4.65 -8.43
CA ILE A 216 -10.49 4.67 -8.36
C ILE A 216 -11.02 6.06 -7.97
N PRO A 217 -10.56 6.70 -6.88
CA PRO A 217 -11.13 7.99 -6.49
C PRO A 217 -10.77 9.14 -7.42
N GLU A 218 -9.68 9.01 -8.17
CA GLU A 218 -9.28 10.01 -9.17
C GLU A 218 -10.25 10.00 -10.35
N PHE A 219 -10.53 8.81 -10.91
CA PHE A 219 -11.54 8.64 -11.95
C PHE A 219 -12.94 9.05 -11.50
N MET A 220 -13.29 8.75 -10.25
CA MET A 220 -14.60 9.13 -9.71
C MET A 220 -14.76 10.65 -9.56
N ARG A 221 -13.69 11.37 -9.22
CA ARG A 221 -13.72 12.83 -9.10
C ARG A 221 -13.98 13.49 -10.45
N ASP A 222 -13.34 13.00 -11.51
CA ASP A 222 -13.53 13.51 -12.87
C ASP A 222 -14.91 13.17 -13.45
N ALA A 223 -15.40 11.94 -13.21
CA ALA A 223 -16.68 11.48 -13.75
C ALA A 223 -17.90 12.05 -13.02
N MET A 224 -17.85 12.17 -11.69
CA MET A 224 -19.01 12.61 -10.89
C MET A 224 -18.99 14.09 -10.52
N LYS A 225 -17.91 14.85 -10.77
CA LYS A 225 -17.74 16.27 -10.41
C LYS A 225 -17.99 16.61 -8.93
N VAL A 226 -18.14 15.61 -8.07
CA VAL A 226 -18.22 15.79 -6.61
C VAL A 226 -16.79 15.75 -6.08
N PRO A 227 -16.35 16.74 -5.28
CA PRO A 227 -15.02 16.74 -4.70
C PRO A 227 -14.90 15.59 -3.69
N PHE A 228 -14.50 14.40 -4.17
CA PHE A 228 -14.20 13.27 -3.30
C PHE A 228 -12.99 13.62 -2.43
N TYR A 229 -13.25 13.94 -1.17
CA TYR A 229 -12.21 14.10 -0.14
C TYR A 229 -11.53 12.74 0.19
N PHE A 230 -12.20 11.63 -0.13
CA PHE A 230 -11.70 10.25 -0.09
C PHE A 230 -10.74 9.96 -1.25
N GLY A 231 -9.58 10.64 -1.32
CA GLY A 231 -8.54 10.28 -2.30
C GLY A 231 -7.94 8.90 -2.02
N GLY A 232 -7.60 8.15 -3.07
CA GLY A 232 -7.11 6.76 -2.99
C GLY A 232 -5.98 6.49 -1.98
N PRO A 233 -4.89 7.28 -1.96
CA PRO A 233 -3.81 7.07 -1.00
C PRO A 233 -4.25 7.25 0.47
N ARG A 234 -5.24 8.13 0.71
CA ARG A 234 -5.77 8.39 2.05
C ARG A 234 -6.67 7.26 2.54
N CYS A 235 -7.50 6.71 1.66
CA CYS A 235 -8.32 5.52 1.99
C CYS A 235 -7.47 4.29 2.29
N LEU A 236 -6.41 4.08 1.51
CA LEU A 236 -5.50 2.96 1.75
C LEU A 236 -4.76 3.12 3.09
N SER A 237 -4.30 4.34 3.40
CA SER A 237 -3.57 4.63 4.65
C SER A 237 -4.44 4.52 5.89
N LEU A 238 -5.76 4.69 5.79
CA LEU A 238 -6.71 4.50 6.88
C LEU A 238 -6.89 3.02 7.27
N LEU A 239 -6.53 2.10 6.39
CA LEU A 239 -6.76 0.65 6.55
C LEU A 239 -5.55 -0.12 7.05
N SER A 240 -4.34 0.44 6.86
CA SER A 240 -3.06 -0.12 7.31
C SER A 240 -2.67 0.34 8.70
#